data_AF-A0A8J7LHA8-F1
#
_entry.id   AF-A0A8J7LHA8-F1
#
_cell.length_a   1.000
_cell.length_b   1.000
_cell.length_c   1.000
_cell.angle_alpha   90.00
_cell.angle_beta   90.00
_cell.angle_gamma   90.00
#
_symmetry.space_group_name_H-M   'P 1'
#
loop_
_entity.id
_entity.type
_entity.pdbx_description
1 polymer ?
#
loop_
_entity_poly.entity_id
_entity_poly.type
_entity_poly.pdbx_seq_one_letter_code
_entity_poly.pdbx_strand_id
1 'polypeptide(L)'
;MKSYSVELREKIVAAHLQKNISIRKVANIFSVSKSLLQKLVKQQKLEGNLQPKPRGKPQFSHLTNAEVELRELVEAHPDATLIELCEFFADKTGNWVGRSAM
;
A
#
# COMPACT_ATOMS: atom_id res chain seq x y z
N MET A 1 1.17 10.29 6.45
CA MET A 1 2.16 11.40 6.47
C MET A 1 2.60 11.74 5.05
N LYS A 2 2.84 13.03 4.77
CA LYS A 2 3.37 13.48 3.47
C LYS A 2 4.84 13.11 3.36
N SER A 3 5.24 12.59 2.20
CA SER A 3 6.65 12.34 1.90
C SER A 3 7.41 13.65 1.71
N TYR A 4 8.68 13.68 2.13
CA TYR A 4 9.61 14.75 1.72
C TYR A 4 9.71 14.83 0.19
N SER A 5 9.96 16.04 -0.31
CA SER A 5 10.19 16.31 -1.73
C SER A 5 11.34 15.48 -2.27
N VAL A 6 11.29 15.16 -3.56
CA VAL A 6 12.29 14.34 -4.24
C VAL A 6 13.66 15.01 -4.20
N GLU A 7 13.71 16.32 -4.45
CA GLU A 7 14.93 17.12 -4.38
C GLU A 7 15.65 17.02 -3.03
N LEU A 8 14.91 17.03 -1.93
CA LEU A 8 15.49 16.93 -0.59
C LEU A 8 16.09 15.55 -0.37
N ARG A 9 15.41 14.49 -0.85
CA ARG A 9 15.91 13.11 -0.77
C ARG A 9 17.18 12.93 -1.60
N GLU A 10 17.21 13.50 -2.80
CA GLU A 10 18.38 13.47 -3.69
C GLU A 10 19.58 14.18 -3.07
N LYS A 11 19.40 15.39 -2.52
CA LYS A 11 20.47 16.14 -1.84
C LYS A 11 21.03 15.37 -0.64
N ILE A 12 20.17 14.72 0.14
CA ILE A 12 20.59 13.91 1.29
C ILE A 12 21.46 12.71 0.84
N VAL A 13 21.02 11.99 -0.19
CA VAL A 13 21.74 10.80 -0.68
C VAL A 13 23.03 11.20 -1.37
N ALA A 14 23.03 12.28 -2.16
CA ALA A 14 24.22 12.84 -2.78
C ALA A 14 25.25 13.27 -1.72
N ALA A 15 24.81 13.91 -0.62
CA ALA A 15 25.72 14.28 0.47
C ALA A 15 26.38 13.06 1.14
N HIS A 16 25.68 11.93 1.23
CA HIS A 16 26.25 10.68 1.75
C HIS A 16 27.24 10.05 0.77
N LEU A 17 26.86 9.92 -0.51
CA LEU A 17 27.65 9.22 -1.53
C LEU A 17 28.87 10.03 -2.01
N GLN A 18 28.71 11.33 -2.26
CA GLN A 18 29.77 12.17 -2.84
C GLN A 18 30.80 12.60 -1.79
N LYS A 19 30.35 12.94 -0.57
CA LYS A 19 31.23 13.44 0.49
C LYS A 19 31.71 12.34 1.45
N ASN A 20 31.29 11.09 1.21
CA ASN A 20 31.62 9.90 2.02
C ASN A 20 31.37 10.11 3.53
N ILE A 21 30.36 10.91 3.88
CA ILE A 21 30.02 11.28 5.25
C ILE A 21 29.18 10.17 5.88
N SER A 22 29.37 9.86 7.16
CA SER A 22 28.53 8.86 7.83
C SER A 22 27.04 9.25 7.87
N ILE A 23 26.16 8.25 7.78
CA ILE A 23 24.70 8.41 7.81
C ILE A 23 24.24 9.26 9.01
N ARG A 24 24.86 9.09 10.18
CA ARG A 24 24.55 9.85 11.40
C ARG A 24 24.88 11.35 11.24
N LYS A 25 26.02 11.68 10.63
CA LYS A 25 26.41 13.08 10.41
C LYS A 25 25.49 13.75 9.39
N VAL A 26 25.16 13.06 8.29
CA VAL A 26 24.21 13.58 7.29
C VAL A 26 22.82 13.80 7.90
N ALA A 27 22.34 12.87 8.74
CA ALA A 27 21.08 13.01 9.47
C ALA A 27 21.03 14.29 10.30
N ASN A 28 22.11 14.61 11.01
CA ASN A 28 22.20 15.83 11.82
C ASN A 28 22.24 17.09 10.95
N ILE A 29 23.02 17.10 9.85
CA ILE A 29 23.14 18.26 8.94
C ILE A 29 21.78 18.63 8.34
N PHE A 30 21.03 17.63 7.90
CA PHE A 30 19.72 17.84 7.28
C PHE A 30 18.56 17.84 8.28
N SER A 31 18.84 17.66 9.58
CA SER A 31 17.82 17.54 10.64
C SER A 31 16.76 16.46 10.35
N VAL A 32 17.18 15.31 9.80
CA VAL A 32 16.30 14.19 9.45
C VAL A 32 16.66 12.96 10.27
N SER A 33 15.68 12.11 10.56
CA SER A 33 15.94 10.85 11.27
C SER A 33 16.93 9.95 10.53
N LYS A 34 17.82 9.29 11.28
CA LYS A 34 18.76 8.28 10.77
C LYS A 34 18.04 7.17 9.99
N SER A 35 16.87 6.76 10.46
CA SER A 35 16.09 5.67 9.85
C SER A 35 15.63 6.01 8.43
N LEU A 36 15.23 7.26 8.19
CA LEU A 36 14.86 7.73 6.85
C LEU A 36 16.07 7.68 5.92
N LEU A 37 17.21 8.20 6.38
CA LEU A 37 18.44 8.22 5.59
C LEU A 37 18.88 6.79 5.19
N GLN A 38 18.81 5.84 6.13
CA GLN A 38 19.07 4.42 5.83
C GLN A 38 18.10 3.86 4.79
N LYS A 39 16.80 4.20 4.87
CA LYS A 39 15.80 3.79 3.89
C LYS A 39 16.08 4.36 2.51
N LEU A 40 16.43 5.66 2.40
CA LEU A 40 16.74 6.30 1.12
C LEU A 40 18.01 5.71 0.48
N VAL A 41 19.07 5.50 1.27
CA VAL A 41 20.30 4.86 0.74
C VAL A 41 20.01 3.44 0.26
N LYS A 42 19.19 2.68 0.99
CA LYS A 42 18.76 1.35 0.56
C LYS A 42 17.91 1.41 -0.72
N GLN A 43 16.99 2.36 -0.81
CA GLN A 43 16.15 2.56 -1.99
C GLN A 43 16.99 2.91 -3.22
N GLN A 44 17.95 3.84 -3.09
CA GLN A 44 18.88 4.19 -4.18
C GLN A 44 19.65 2.96 -4.68
N LYS A 45 20.11 2.09 -3.78
CA LYS A 45 20.88 0.90 -4.13
C LYS A 45 20.05 -0.18 -4.83
N LEU A 46 18.78 -0.33 -4.44
CA LEU A 46 17.91 -1.41 -4.95
C LEU A 46 17.12 -0.98 -6.20
N GLU A 47 16.57 0.23 -6.20
CA GLU A 47 15.61 0.71 -7.20
C GLU A 47 16.23 1.76 -8.13
N GLY A 48 17.40 2.32 -7.79
CA GLY A 48 18.05 3.39 -8.55
C GLY A 48 17.32 4.74 -8.50
N ASN A 49 16.17 4.82 -7.81
CA ASN A 49 15.34 6.02 -7.70
C ASN A 49 15.09 6.42 -6.23
N LEU A 50 14.69 7.67 -6.02
CA LEU A 50 14.33 8.23 -4.70
C LEU A 50 12.88 8.70 -4.64
N GLN A 51 12.07 8.27 -5.60
CA GLN A 51 10.67 8.60 -5.66
C GLN A 51 9.94 8.03 -4.43
N PRO A 52 9.00 8.78 -3.83
CA PRO A 52 8.15 8.23 -2.79
C PRO A 52 7.42 6.99 -3.29
N LYS A 53 7.52 5.89 -2.52
CA LYS A 53 6.73 4.71 -2.80
C LYS A 53 5.24 5.05 -2.73
N PRO A 54 4.41 4.48 -3.62
CA PRO A 54 2.98 4.64 -3.51
C PRO A 54 2.55 4.21 -2.10
N ARG A 55 1.66 5.00 -1.49
CA ARG A 55 1.02 4.58 -0.25
C ARG A 55 0.33 3.24 -0.51
N GLY A 56 0.38 2.33 0.47
CA GLY A 56 -0.25 1.02 0.35
C GLY A 56 -1.65 1.16 -0.24
N LYS A 57 -1.95 0.36 -1.26
CA LYS A 57 -3.28 0.36 -1.87
C LYS A 57 -4.30 0.01 -0.78
N PRO A 58 -5.49 0.64 -0.77
CA PRO A 58 -6.57 0.14 0.07
C PRO A 58 -6.78 -1.34 -0.25
N GLN A 59 -6.95 -2.16 0.77
CA GLN A 59 -7.37 -3.54 0.59
C GLN A 59 -8.81 -3.50 0.10
N PHE A 60 -8.99 -3.69 -1.20
CA PHE A 60 -10.32 -3.77 -1.80
C PHE A 60 -11.02 -5.04 -1.30
N SER A 61 -12.34 -4.96 -1.12
CA SER A 61 -13.14 -6.12 -0.72
C SER A 61 -13.18 -7.14 -1.86
N HIS A 62 -13.45 -8.41 -1.55
CA HIS A 62 -13.64 -9.44 -2.56
C HIS A 62 -14.81 -9.15 -3.52
N LEU A 63 -15.74 -8.27 -3.12
CA LEU A 63 -16.89 -7.88 -3.94
C LEU A 63 -16.58 -6.88 -5.04
N THR A 64 -15.43 -6.19 -4.98
CA THR A 64 -15.10 -5.08 -5.88
C THR A 64 -15.07 -5.48 -7.36
N ASN A 65 -14.85 -6.76 -7.65
CA ASN A 65 -14.88 -7.32 -9.01
C ASN A 65 -16.00 -8.37 -9.19
N ALA A 66 -16.87 -8.56 -8.19
CA ALA A 66 -17.86 -9.64 -8.17
C ALA A 66 -19.29 -9.16 -8.46
N GLU A 67 -19.47 -7.93 -8.97
CA GLU A 67 -20.80 -7.34 -9.24
C GLU A 67 -21.68 -8.22 -10.14
N VAL A 68 -21.10 -8.86 -11.15
CA VAL A 68 -21.82 -9.76 -12.06
C VAL A 68 -22.27 -11.02 -11.33
N GLU A 69 -21.38 -11.64 -10.57
CA GLU A 69 -21.67 -12.86 -9.81
C GLU A 69 -22.71 -12.64 -8.70
N LEU A 70 -22.68 -11.45 -8.07
CA LEU A 70 -23.67 -11.04 -7.08
C LEU A 70 -25.05 -10.85 -7.71
N ARG A 71 -25.13 -10.23 -8.89
CA ARG A 71 -26.41 -10.08 -9.59
C ARG A 71 -27.03 -11.43 -9.93
N GLU A 72 -26.23 -12.37 -10.44
CA GLU A 72 -26.69 -13.74 -10.69
C GLU A 72 -27.18 -14.44 -9.40
N LEU A 73 -26.47 -14.26 -8.29
CA LEU A 73 -26.84 -14.87 -7.00
C LEU A 73 -28.17 -14.31 -6.47
N VAL A 74 -28.39 -12.99 -6.58
CA VAL A 74 -29.64 -12.34 -6.17
C VAL A 74 -30.79 -12.73 -7.09
N GLU A 75 -30.56 -12.84 -8.39
CA GLU A 75 -31.59 -13.31 -9.34
C GLU A 75 -31.96 -14.79 -9.10
N ALA A 76 -31.00 -15.63 -8.73
CA ALA A 76 -31.25 -17.04 -8.41
C ALA A 76 -31.98 -17.22 -7.06
N HIS A 77 -31.75 -16.32 -6.11
CA HIS A 77 -32.31 -16.40 -4.75
C HIS A 77 -32.91 -15.05 -4.30
N PRO A 78 -34.05 -14.62 -4.89
CA PRO A 78 -34.64 -13.31 -4.61
C PRO A 78 -35.15 -13.16 -3.17
N ASP A 79 -35.50 -14.27 -2.52
CA ASP A 79 -36.02 -14.30 -1.14
C ASP A 79 -34.92 -14.56 -0.08
N ALA A 80 -33.66 -14.71 -0.50
CA ALA A 80 -32.56 -14.99 0.42
C ALA A 80 -32.23 -13.76 1.29
N THR A 81 -31.94 -14.03 2.55
CA THR A 81 -31.43 -13.02 3.48
C THR A 81 -29.97 -12.69 3.18
N LEU A 82 -29.49 -11.52 3.65
CA LEU A 82 -28.09 -11.12 3.48
C LEU A 82 -27.09 -12.13 4.07
N ILE A 83 -27.48 -12.89 5.11
CA ILE A 83 -26.64 -13.94 5.70
C ILE A 83 -26.50 -15.10 4.73
N GLU A 84 -27.61 -15.54 4.14
CA GLU A 84 -27.63 -16.64 3.18
C GLU A 84 -26.87 -16.26 1.90
N LEU A 85 -26.98 -15.01 1.44
CA LEU A 85 -26.17 -14.51 0.33
C LEU A 85 -24.66 -14.51 0.64
N CYS A 86 -24.24 -14.19 1.87
CA CYS A 86 -22.84 -14.34 2.31
C CYS A 86 -22.36 -15.79 2.22
N GLU A 87 -23.19 -16.75 2.63
CA GLU A 87 -22.88 -18.18 2.56
C GLU A 87 -22.79 -18.65 1.12
N PHE A 88 -23.78 -18.34 0.27
CA PHE A 88 -23.76 -18.69 -1.15
C PHE A 88 -22.58 -18.05 -1.89
N PHE A 89 -22.21 -16.83 -1.54
CA PHE A 89 -21.04 -16.17 -2.12
C PHE A 89 -19.73 -16.86 -1.71
N ALA A 90 -19.62 -17.27 -0.45
CA ALA A 90 -18.46 -18.01 0.04
C ALA A 90 -18.36 -19.40 -0.61
N ASP A 91 -19.48 -20.09 -0.80
CA ASP A 91 -19.53 -21.39 -1.47
C ASP A 91 -19.15 -21.29 -2.96
N LYS A 92 -19.61 -20.24 -3.65
CA LYS A 92 -19.33 -20.03 -5.09
C LYS A 92 -17.90 -19.53 -5.35
N THR A 93 -17.37 -18.63 -4.52
CA THR A 93 -16.09 -17.94 -4.79
C THR A 93 -14.93 -18.36 -3.88
N GLY A 94 -15.21 -19.11 -2.81
CA GLY A 94 -14.24 -19.46 -1.77
C GLY A 94 -13.83 -18.28 -0.87
N ASN A 95 -14.39 -17.08 -1.06
CA ASN A 95 -14.07 -15.89 -0.29
C ASN A 95 -15.24 -15.46 0.59
N TRP A 96 -15.01 -15.36 1.90
CA TRP A 96 -16.02 -14.89 2.83
C TRP A 96 -16.14 -13.36 2.82
N VAL A 97 -17.38 -12.86 2.84
CA VAL A 97 -17.67 -11.43 2.97
C VAL A 97 -18.67 -11.20 4.10
N GLY A 98 -18.42 -10.18 4.92
CA GLY A 98 -19.30 -9.85 6.03
C GLY A 98 -20.61 -9.17 5.57
N ARG A 99 -21.67 -9.32 6.37
CA ARG A 99 -23.00 -8.72 6.15
C ARG A 99 -23.02 -7.21 5.85
N SER A 100 -22.02 -6.45 6.28
CA SER A 100 -21.95 -5.00 6.04
C SER A 100 -21.40 -4.65 4.66
N ALA A 101 -20.76 -5.61 3.99
CA ALA A 101 -20.20 -5.45 2.66
C ALA A 101 -21.10 -6.11 1.60
N MET A 102 -21.77 -7.21 1.95
CA MET A 102 -22.81 -7.87 1.14
C MET A 102 -24.06 -6.99 1.04
#